data_AF-A0A1C3RLU9-F1
#
_entry.id   AF-A0A1C3RLU9-F1
#
_cell.length_a   1.000
_cell.length_b   1.000
_cell.length_c   1.000
_cell.angle_alpha   90.00
_cell.angle_beta   90.00
_cell.angle_gamma   90.00
#
_symmetry.space_group_name_H-M   'P 1'
#
loop_
_entity.id
_entity.type
_entity.pdbx_description
1 polymer ?
#
loop_
_entity_poly.entity_id
_entity_poly.type
_entity_poly.pdbx_seq_one_letter_code
_entity_poly.pdbx_strand_id
1 'polypeptide(L)'
;MSELPLLIHRPSPKRLALTLGAVFIGGAVLIGSTTMALSAPNWTPQSSERLVKLPPSYLKKSIDHDFANSELGSAISEKEENISLKGSTLGDLQKAIETADGDVRGELRHQFLAEKRNYLSMMSERNDLRRKHLLTKRRLFDDMLQRLSQEEGAMSPEKEELLELQNAAAERFDSSLVKVDQRLFEAPELEESKYSKAYQQNKTAIEQLVARIDNHQMTQRPMSDNGVVLSREEHVRRMVADVQTDLAVLDQEETILGYMAKLVALDAMSLAEEGLDEELLDSDVVGNTLAPAKNVSFFLNN
;
A
#
# COMPACT_ATOMS: atom_id res chain seq x y z
N MET A 1 52.94 42.57 -4.20
CA MET A 1 53.69 43.79 -3.82
C MET A 1 52.85 44.95 -4.32
N SER A 2 51.99 45.50 -3.45
CA SER A 2 52.25 46.76 -2.69
C SER A 2 51.83 47.96 -3.56
N GLU A 3 50.64 48.53 -3.33
CA GLU A 3 50.39 49.72 -2.47
C GLU A 3 50.82 51.00 -3.20
N LEU A 4 49.92 51.88 -3.70
CA LEU A 4 49.14 52.96 -3.02
C LEU A 4 48.70 53.98 -4.13
N PRO A 5 48.00 55.12 -3.89
CA PRO A 5 47.16 55.55 -2.75
C PRO A 5 45.84 56.36 -3.07
N LEU A 6 45.01 56.48 -2.03
CA LEU A 6 44.34 57.70 -1.46
C LEU A 6 43.07 58.39 -2.04
N LEU A 7 42.10 58.52 -1.10
CA LEU A 7 41.35 59.72 -0.63
C LEU A 7 40.01 60.15 -1.25
N ILE A 8 38.94 59.65 -0.63
CA ILE A 8 37.83 60.35 0.09
C ILE A 8 37.62 61.86 -0.19
N HIS A 9 36.43 62.24 -0.71
CA HIS A 9 35.55 63.27 -0.09
C HIS A 9 34.12 63.29 -0.65
N ARG A 10 33.12 63.23 0.25
CA ARG A 10 31.70 63.63 0.03
C ARG A 10 31.61 65.17 0.03
N PRO A 11 30.57 65.79 -0.59
CA PRO A 11 29.37 66.14 0.19
C PRO A 11 28.03 66.19 -0.60
N SER A 12 26.94 65.78 0.04
CA SER A 12 25.56 66.29 -0.13
C SER A 12 25.52 67.81 0.19
N PRO A 13 24.49 68.65 -0.11
CA PRO A 13 23.07 68.32 0.08
C PRO A 13 22.00 69.20 -0.65
N LYS A 14 20.71 68.95 -0.32
CA LYS A 14 19.52 69.85 -0.38
C LYS A 14 18.98 70.18 -1.79
N ARG A 15 17.66 70.26 -2.07
CA ARG A 15 16.41 70.14 -1.29
C ARG A 15 15.23 70.35 -2.29
N LEU A 16 14.06 69.79 -1.95
CA LEU A 16 12.68 70.31 -2.23
C LEU A 16 12.24 70.35 -3.71
N ALA A 17 10.99 70.06 -4.12
CA ALA A 17 9.68 69.88 -3.49
C ALA A 17 8.81 69.06 -4.50
N LEU A 18 8.05 68.05 -4.08
CA LEU A 18 6.66 68.04 -3.61
C LEU A 18 5.57 68.14 -4.72
N THR A 19 4.59 67.24 -4.60
CA THR A 19 3.22 67.19 -5.21
C THR A 19 3.12 66.64 -6.63
N LEU A 20 2.11 65.85 -7.04
CA LEU A 20 0.94 65.19 -6.42
C LEU A 20 0.46 64.19 -7.51
N GLY A 21 -0.11 63.03 -7.16
CA GLY A 21 -0.86 62.24 -8.13
C GLY A 21 -1.00 60.77 -7.79
N ALA A 22 -1.99 60.45 -6.96
CA ALA A 22 -2.38 59.10 -6.62
C ALA A 22 -3.07 58.38 -7.80
N VAL A 23 -2.62 57.17 -8.12
CA VAL A 23 -3.50 56.07 -8.55
C VAL A 23 -2.97 54.80 -7.88
N PHE A 24 -3.67 54.37 -6.82
CA PHE A 24 -3.53 53.06 -6.20
C PHE A 24 -4.17 52.03 -7.15
N ILE A 25 -3.35 51.28 -7.90
CA ILE A 25 -3.78 50.00 -8.48
C ILE A 25 -3.28 48.93 -7.52
N GLY A 26 -4.20 48.37 -6.74
CA GLY A 26 -3.96 47.22 -5.89
C GLY A 26 -3.56 46.02 -6.75
N GLY A 27 -2.28 45.69 -6.76
CA GLY A 27 -1.78 44.43 -7.28
C GLY A 27 -2.10 43.32 -6.29
N ALA A 28 -3.21 42.62 -6.50
CA ALA A 28 -3.44 41.32 -5.90
C ALA A 28 -2.42 40.34 -6.49
N VAL A 29 -1.32 40.12 -5.76
CA VAL A 29 -0.41 39.00 -6.05
C VAL A 29 -1.15 37.72 -5.67
N LEU A 30 -1.79 37.11 -6.66
CA LEU A 30 -2.28 35.74 -6.57
C LEU A 30 -1.05 34.82 -6.47
N ILE A 31 -0.64 34.52 -5.24
CA ILE A 31 0.22 33.37 -4.98
C ILE A 31 -0.64 32.15 -5.29
N GLY A 32 -0.55 31.67 -6.53
CA GLY A 32 -1.12 30.40 -6.93
C GLY A 32 -0.42 29.29 -6.15
N SER A 33 -1.04 28.84 -5.06
CA SER A 33 -0.65 27.59 -4.40
C SER A 33 -0.89 26.47 -5.41
N THR A 34 0.17 26.00 -6.07
CA THR A 34 0.14 24.71 -6.75
C THR A 34 -0.07 23.64 -5.68
N THR A 35 -1.32 23.27 -5.44
CA THR A 35 -1.65 22.03 -4.73
C THR A 35 -1.13 20.89 -5.61
N MET A 36 0.03 20.36 -5.27
CA MET A 36 0.44 19.06 -5.79
C MET A 36 -0.62 18.07 -5.32
N ALA A 37 -1.40 17.53 -6.25
CA ALA A 37 -2.27 16.40 -5.96
C ALA A 37 -1.36 15.26 -5.50
N LEU A 38 -1.33 14.99 -4.19
CA LEU A 38 -0.68 13.81 -3.66
C LEU A 38 -1.35 12.60 -4.31
N SER A 39 -0.60 11.89 -5.15
CA SER A 39 -1.06 10.65 -5.75
C SER A 39 -1.53 9.69 -4.66
N ALA A 40 -2.66 9.02 -4.88
CA ALA A 40 -3.18 8.05 -3.92
C ALA A 40 -2.12 6.96 -3.63
N PRO A 41 -1.89 6.57 -2.37
CA PRO A 41 -0.82 5.66 -1.98
C PRO A 41 -0.95 4.35 -2.76
N ASN A 42 0.16 3.86 -3.30
CA ASN A 42 0.14 2.72 -4.21
C ASN A 42 1.23 1.69 -3.89
N TRP A 43 0.99 0.45 -4.33
CA TRP A 43 2.00 -0.61 -4.30
C TRP A 43 2.12 -1.20 -5.70
N THR A 44 3.34 -1.19 -6.21
CA THR A 44 3.71 -1.77 -7.50
C THR A 44 4.66 -2.93 -7.23
N PRO A 45 4.17 -4.19 -7.14
CA PRO A 45 5.00 -5.32 -6.82
C PRO A 45 6.09 -5.55 -7.87
N GLN A 46 7.17 -6.22 -7.46
CA GLN A 46 8.22 -6.65 -8.39
C GLN A 46 7.67 -7.52 -9.53
N SER A 47 8.31 -7.44 -10.70
CA SER A 47 7.91 -8.21 -11.89
C SER A 47 7.77 -9.71 -11.59
N SER A 48 6.67 -10.29 -12.05
CA SER A 48 6.36 -11.71 -11.88
C SER A 48 7.40 -12.63 -12.51
N GLU A 49 8.17 -12.18 -13.52
CA GLU A 49 9.34 -12.90 -14.06
C GLU A 49 10.40 -13.21 -13.01
N ARG A 50 10.68 -12.26 -12.12
CA ARG A 50 11.65 -12.44 -11.05
C ARG A 50 11.07 -13.35 -9.97
N LEU A 51 9.79 -13.19 -9.66
CA LEU A 51 9.10 -13.96 -8.62
C LEU A 51 8.89 -15.42 -8.99
N VAL A 52 8.59 -15.73 -10.26
CA VAL A 52 8.42 -17.11 -10.75
C VAL A 52 9.71 -17.94 -10.59
N LYS A 53 10.87 -17.29 -10.63
CA LYS A 53 12.18 -17.92 -10.44
C LYS A 53 12.54 -18.18 -8.98
N LEU A 54 11.84 -17.57 -8.03
CA LEU A 54 12.16 -17.74 -6.63
C LEU A 54 11.76 -19.14 -6.14
N PRO A 55 12.49 -19.69 -5.15
CA PRO A 55 12.01 -20.83 -4.39
C PRO A 55 10.66 -20.52 -3.76
N PRO A 56 9.67 -21.44 -3.79
CA PRO A 56 8.34 -21.18 -3.26
C PRO A 56 8.36 -20.75 -1.76
N SER A 57 9.28 -21.32 -0.98
CA SER A 57 9.48 -20.99 0.45
C SER A 57 9.84 -19.52 0.70
N TYR A 58 10.44 -18.83 -0.27
CA TYR A 58 10.88 -17.44 -0.18
C TYR A 58 9.90 -16.46 -0.84
N LEU A 59 9.06 -16.97 -1.74
CA LEU A 59 8.13 -16.18 -2.54
C LEU A 59 7.21 -15.32 -1.66
N LYS A 60 6.47 -15.94 -0.74
CA LYS A 60 5.56 -15.22 0.18
C LYS A 60 6.29 -14.14 0.97
N LYS A 61 7.44 -14.49 1.58
CA LYS A 61 8.23 -13.56 2.39
C LYS A 61 8.71 -12.35 1.59
N SER A 62 9.17 -12.57 0.37
CA SER A 62 9.64 -11.49 -0.50
C SER A 62 8.51 -10.52 -0.86
N ILE A 63 7.32 -11.04 -1.16
CA ILE A 63 6.14 -10.22 -1.50
C ILE A 63 5.64 -9.44 -0.28
N ASP A 64 5.55 -10.09 0.88
CA ASP A 64 5.10 -9.45 2.10
C ASP A 64 6.10 -8.35 2.55
N HIS A 65 7.41 -8.59 2.39
CA HIS A 65 8.44 -7.60 2.65
C HIS A 65 8.40 -6.42 1.66
N ASP A 66 8.23 -6.70 0.37
CA ASP A 66 8.10 -5.66 -0.66
C ASP A 66 6.88 -4.77 -0.39
N PHE A 67 5.75 -5.38 -0.03
CA PHE A 67 4.55 -4.63 0.38
C PHE A 67 4.77 -3.79 1.63
N ALA A 68 5.40 -4.35 2.69
CA ALA A 68 5.62 -3.64 3.94
C ALA A 68 6.45 -2.35 3.76
N ASN A 69 7.35 -2.33 2.76
CA ASN A 69 8.17 -1.17 2.43
C ASN A 69 7.54 -0.23 1.37
N SER A 70 6.32 -0.51 0.92
CA SER A 70 5.63 0.29 -0.10
C SER A 70 4.87 1.48 0.51
N GLU A 71 4.58 2.50 -0.30
CA GLU A 71 3.74 3.64 0.12
C GLU A 71 2.37 3.19 0.62
N LEU A 72 1.75 2.21 -0.04
CA LEU A 72 0.49 1.62 0.40
C LEU A 72 0.62 0.90 1.75
N GLY A 73 1.71 0.17 1.96
CA GLY A 73 2.00 -0.51 3.23
C GLY A 73 2.15 0.50 4.38
N SER A 74 2.94 1.56 4.16
CA SER A 74 3.10 2.63 5.14
C SER A 74 1.77 3.35 5.43
N ALA A 75 0.98 3.67 4.40
CA ALA A 75 -0.31 4.33 4.57
C ALA A 75 -1.33 3.48 5.35
N ILE A 76 -1.34 2.15 5.15
CA ILE A 76 -2.17 1.24 5.94
C ILE A 76 -1.71 1.23 7.40
N SER A 77 -0.40 1.08 7.64
CA SER A 77 0.16 1.07 8.99
C SER A 77 -0.13 2.35 9.76
N GLU A 78 0.02 3.51 9.12
CA GLU A 78 -0.28 4.82 9.71
C GLU A 78 -1.77 4.94 10.05
N LYS A 79 -2.66 4.47 9.17
CA LYS A 79 -4.10 4.44 9.47
C LYS A 79 -4.41 3.53 10.65
N GLU A 80 -3.79 2.36 10.75
CA GLU A 80 -3.99 1.43 11.87
C GLU A 80 -3.55 2.03 13.21
N GLU A 81 -2.42 2.72 13.24
CA GLU A 81 -1.97 3.45 14.42
C GLU A 81 -2.98 4.54 14.84
N ASN A 82 -3.39 5.37 13.89
CA ASN A 82 -4.35 6.44 14.14
C ASN A 82 -5.72 5.91 14.59
N ILE A 83 -6.19 4.79 14.02
CA ILE A 83 -7.42 4.10 14.44
C ILE A 83 -7.27 3.57 15.87
N SER A 84 -6.12 3.00 16.23
CA SER A 84 -5.85 2.53 17.59
C SER A 84 -5.90 3.68 18.60
N LEU A 85 -5.26 4.81 18.29
CA LEU A 85 -5.31 6.02 19.13
C LEU A 85 -6.74 6.52 19.29
N LYS A 86 -7.50 6.58 18.19
CA LYS A 86 -8.91 6.96 18.20
C LYS A 86 -9.76 6.01 19.05
N GLY A 87 -9.49 4.71 19.00
CA GLY A 87 -10.13 3.71 19.86
C GLY A 87 -9.92 3.99 21.35
N SER A 88 -8.70 4.39 21.74
CA SER A 88 -8.41 4.84 23.11
C SER A 88 -9.19 6.11 23.48
N THR A 89 -9.21 7.11 22.60
CA THR A 89 -10.01 8.34 22.80
C THR A 89 -11.49 8.04 23.02
N LEU A 90 -12.07 7.12 22.24
CA LEU A 90 -13.45 6.67 22.44
C LEU A 90 -13.64 6.00 23.81
N GLY A 91 -12.71 5.14 24.23
CA GLY A 91 -12.77 4.51 25.54
C GLY A 91 -12.68 5.51 26.70
N ASP A 92 -11.87 6.55 26.56
CA ASP A 92 -11.74 7.60 27.58
C ASP A 92 -12.97 8.50 27.65
N LEU A 93 -13.54 8.89 26.50
CA LEU A 93 -14.80 9.63 26.43
C LEU A 93 -15.96 8.83 27.03
N GLN A 94 -16.03 7.53 26.77
CA GLN A 94 -17.05 6.67 27.36
C GLN A 94 -16.98 6.69 28.89
N LYS A 95 -15.78 6.53 29.48
CA LYS A 95 -15.59 6.60 30.94
C LYS A 95 -15.95 7.97 31.49
N ALA A 96 -15.59 9.05 30.78
CA ALA A 96 -15.93 10.40 31.20
C ALA A 96 -17.46 10.61 31.26
N ILE A 97 -18.21 10.13 30.26
CA ILE A 97 -19.68 10.17 30.21
C ILE A 97 -20.33 9.40 31.36
N GLU A 98 -19.72 8.31 31.82
CA GLU A 98 -20.23 7.51 32.95
C GLU A 98 -20.14 8.26 34.28
N THR A 99 -19.18 9.18 34.41
CA THR A 99 -18.95 9.96 35.65
C THR A 99 -19.49 11.38 35.60
N ALA A 100 -19.86 11.89 34.42
CA ALA A 100 -20.37 13.25 34.23
C ALA A 100 -21.89 13.29 34.39
N ASP A 101 -22.40 14.43 34.87
CA ASP A 101 -23.83 14.71 35.03
C ASP A 101 -24.21 16.04 34.34
N GLY A 102 -25.51 16.22 34.08
CA GLY A 102 -26.07 17.43 33.48
C GLY A 102 -25.47 17.80 32.12
N ASP A 103 -25.35 19.10 31.85
CA ASP A 103 -24.88 19.67 30.58
C ASP A 103 -23.51 19.11 30.13
N VAL A 104 -22.61 18.86 31.09
CA VAL A 104 -21.28 18.31 30.81
C VAL A 104 -21.40 16.91 30.20
N ARG A 105 -22.33 16.11 30.71
CA ARG A 105 -22.62 14.78 30.15
C ARG A 105 -23.19 14.88 28.74
N GLY A 106 -24.07 15.86 28.49
CA GLY A 106 -24.64 16.13 27.17
C GLY A 106 -23.56 16.47 26.14
N GLU A 107 -22.69 17.43 26.46
CA GLU A 107 -21.57 17.82 25.59
C GLU A 107 -20.62 16.64 25.32
N LEU A 108 -20.26 15.86 26.34
CA LEU A 108 -19.41 14.68 26.16
C LEU A 108 -20.06 13.63 25.25
N ARG A 109 -21.39 13.44 25.32
CA ARG A 109 -22.11 12.54 24.40
C ARG A 109 -22.09 13.05 22.96
N HIS A 110 -22.24 14.36 22.73
CA HIS A 110 -22.07 14.96 21.39
C HIS A 110 -20.66 14.73 20.84
N GLN A 111 -19.63 14.97 21.65
CA GLN A 111 -18.24 14.72 21.27
C GLN A 111 -18.02 13.23 20.97
N PHE A 112 -18.48 12.34 21.83
CA PHE A 112 -18.36 10.90 21.63
C PHE A 112 -19.04 10.44 20.34
N LEU A 113 -20.20 10.99 20.01
CA LEU A 113 -20.88 10.71 18.74
C LEU A 113 -20.08 11.19 17.53
N ALA A 114 -19.54 12.40 17.57
CA ALA A 114 -18.68 12.93 16.50
C ALA A 114 -17.42 12.05 16.32
N GLU A 115 -16.81 11.64 17.42
CA GLU A 115 -15.62 10.80 17.43
C GLU A 115 -15.91 9.39 16.91
N LYS A 116 -17.08 8.80 17.22
CA LYS A 116 -17.53 7.52 16.64
C LYS A 116 -17.65 7.61 15.11
N ARG A 117 -18.24 8.69 14.59
CA ARG A 117 -18.37 8.91 13.13
C ARG A 117 -17.01 9.01 12.46
N ASN A 118 -16.09 9.76 13.06
CA ASN A 118 -14.72 9.89 12.57
C ASN A 118 -13.99 8.54 12.59
N TYR A 119 -14.10 7.76 13.68
CA TYR A 119 -13.55 6.41 13.77
C TYR A 119 -14.06 5.49 12.65
N LEU A 120 -15.36 5.51 12.36
CA LEU A 120 -15.96 4.73 11.27
C LEU A 120 -15.43 5.15 9.89
N SER A 121 -15.25 6.45 9.64
CA SER A 121 -14.63 6.95 8.41
C SER A 121 -13.21 6.40 8.25
N MET A 122 -12.41 6.47 9.31
CA MET A 122 -11.03 5.98 9.30
C MET A 122 -10.96 4.47 9.03
N MET A 123 -11.84 3.69 9.67
CA MET A 123 -11.95 2.25 9.45
C MET A 123 -12.35 1.90 8.01
N SER A 124 -13.32 2.64 7.44
CA SER A 124 -13.73 2.49 6.04
C SER A 124 -12.56 2.75 5.10
N GLU A 125 -11.86 3.88 5.29
CA GLU A 125 -10.70 4.25 4.45
C GLU A 125 -9.55 3.23 4.58
N ARG A 126 -9.32 2.68 5.77
CA ARG A 126 -8.35 1.59 5.96
C ARG A 126 -8.77 0.35 5.18
N ASN A 127 -10.04 -0.01 5.22
CA ASN A 127 -10.56 -1.18 4.50
C ASN A 127 -10.43 -1.00 2.98
N ASP A 128 -10.65 0.21 2.45
CA ASP A 128 -10.40 0.52 1.03
C ASP A 128 -8.93 0.28 0.63
N LEU A 129 -7.98 0.72 1.46
CA LEU A 129 -6.56 0.48 1.21
C LEU A 129 -6.19 -1.01 1.31
N ARG A 130 -6.72 -1.73 2.32
CA ARG A 130 -6.53 -3.18 2.45
C ARG A 130 -7.11 -3.92 1.25
N ARG A 131 -8.29 -3.53 0.76
CA ARG A 131 -8.91 -4.08 -0.45
C ARG A 131 -8.01 -3.85 -1.67
N LYS A 132 -7.48 -2.63 -1.83
CA LYS A 132 -6.52 -2.30 -2.90
C LYS A 132 -5.28 -3.20 -2.83
N HIS A 133 -4.71 -3.40 -1.64
CA HIS A 133 -3.56 -4.30 -1.46
C HIS A 133 -3.90 -5.73 -1.89
N LEU A 134 -5.00 -6.30 -1.38
CA LEU A 134 -5.40 -7.68 -1.66
C LEU A 134 -5.70 -7.90 -3.14
N LEU A 135 -6.36 -6.96 -3.80
CA LEU A 135 -6.62 -7.04 -5.25
C LEU A 135 -5.35 -6.95 -6.08
N THR A 136 -4.40 -6.10 -5.71
CA THR A 136 -3.07 -6.04 -6.36
C THR A 136 -2.30 -7.34 -6.13
N LYS A 137 -2.33 -7.88 -4.91
CA LYS A 137 -1.68 -9.16 -4.57
C LYS A 137 -2.29 -10.32 -5.36
N ARG A 138 -3.61 -10.37 -5.49
CA ARG A 138 -4.31 -11.36 -6.32
C ARG A 138 -3.87 -11.27 -7.78
N ARG A 139 -3.89 -10.07 -8.37
CA ARG A 139 -3.46 -9.85 -9.75
C ARG A 139 -2.02 -10.33 -9.96
N LEU A 140 -1.12 -10.03 -9.03
CA LEU A 140 0.26 -10.51 -9.08
C LEU A 140 0.33 -12.04 -9.15
N PHE A 141 -0.44 -12.74 -8.31
CA PHE A 141 -0.48 -14.20 -8.33
C PHE A 141 -1.14 -14.77 -9.58
N ASP A 142 -2.20 -14.15 -10.10
CA ASP A 142 -2.83 -14.53 -11.36
C ASP A 142 -1.82 -14.39 -12.53
N ASP A 143 -1.07 -13.29 -12.59
CA ASP A 143 -0.02 -13.06 -13.57
C ASP A 143 1.12 -14.11 -13.45
N MET A 144 1.46 -14.51 -12.22
CA MET A 144 2.43 -15.58 -11.98
C MET A 144 1.92 -16.93 -12.45
N LEU A 145 0.66 -17.28 -12.19
CA LEU A 145 0.05 -18.53 -12.67
C LEU A 145 0.02 -18.57 -14.20
N GLN A 146 -0.33 -17.45 -14.84
CA GLN A 146 -0.29 -17.35 -16.30
C GLN A 146 1.11 -17.64 -16.83
N ARG A 147 2.15 -17.05 -16.23
CA ARG A 147 3.55 -17.29 -16.62
C ARG A 147 4.01 -18.72 -16.36
N LEU A 148 3.65 -19.30 -15.22
CA LEU A 148 3.94 -20.70 -14.91
C LEU A 148 3.30 -21.65 -15.93
N SER A 149 2.05 -21.40 -16.31
CA SER A 149 1.36 -22.18 -17.34
C SER A 149 2.01 -22.03 -18.72
N GLN A 150 2.55 -20.84 -19.03
CA GLN A 150 3.32 -20.60 -20.25
C GLN A 150 4.67 -21.31 -20.22
N GLU A 151 5.37 -21.34 -19.07
CA GLU A 151 6.65 -22.07 -18.92
C GLU A 151 6.47 -23.59 -19.01
N GLU A 152 5.42 -24.16 -18.41
CA GLU A 152 5.09 -25.59 -18.54
C GLU A 152 4.57 -25.95 -19.94
N GLY A 153 3.84 -25.03 -20.60
CA GLY A 153 3.48 -25.13 -22.02
C GLY A 153 4.64 -24.83 -22.99
N ALA A 154 5.78 -24.32 -22.50
CA ALA A 154 6.96 -23.94 -23.28
C ALA A 154 8.10 -24.99 -23.24
N MET A 155 7.76 -26.27 -23.18
CA MET A 155 8.46 -27.23 -24.06
C MET A 155 7.96 -26.99 -25.49
N SER A 156 8.33 -25.85 -26.08
CA SER A 156 8.00 -25.57 -27.48
C SER A 156 8.85 -26.50 -28.36
N PRO A 157 8.38 -26.87 -29.57
CA PRO A 157 9.19 -27.61 -30.53
C PRO A 157 10.56 -26.97 -30.78
N GLU A 158 10.66 -25.64 -30.68
CA GLU A 158 11.92 -24.89 -30.85
C GLU A 158 12.87 -25.07 -29.65
N LYS A 159 12.35 -25.23 -28.43
CA LYS A 159 13.16 -25.50 -27.23
C LYS A 159 13.60 -26.96 -27.16
N GLU A 160 12.75 -27.86 -27.65
CA GLU A 160 13.10 -29.28 -27.87
C GLU A 160 14.16 -29.41 -28.97
N GLU A 161 14.00 -28.73 -30.11
CA GLU A 161 15.00 -28.64 -31.18
C GLU A 161 16.30 -28.00 -30.69
N LEU A 162 16.24 -26.95 -29.86
CA LEU A 162 17.42 -26.31 -29.30
C LEU A 162 18.13 -27.21 -28.27
N LEU A 163 17.39 -27.98 -27.47
CA LEU A 163 17.95 -29.00 -26.60
C LEU A 163 18.57 -30.15 -27.42
N GLU A 164 17.92 -30.60 -28.48
CA GLU A 164 18.47 -31.59 -29.42
C GLU A 164 19.73 -31.07 -30.12
N LEU A 165 19.74 -29.82 -30.58
CA LEU A 165 20.91 -29.18 -31.18
C LEU A 165 22.05 -29.05 -30.17
N GLN A 166 21.75 -28.71 -28.92
CA GLN A 166 22.75 -28.65 -27.84
C GLN A 166 23.30 -30.03 -27.51
N ASN A 167 22.43 -31.04 -27.40
CA ASN A 167 22.83 -32.43 -27.15
C ASN A 167 23.64 -33.00 -28.32
N ALA A 168 23.21 -32.77 -29.56
CA ALA A 168 23.94 -33.17 -30.76
C ALA A 168 25.29 -32.44 -30.88
N ALA A 169 25.37 -31.17 -30.47
CA ALA A 169 26.63 -30.44 -30.42
C ALA A 169 27.56 -31.01 -29.33
N ALA A 170 27.02 -31.36 -28.16
CA ALA A 170 27.76 -32.01 -27.09
C ALA A 170 28.27 -33.40 -27.51
N GLU A 171 27.43 -34.23 -28.13
CA GLU A 171 27.82 -35.54 -28.67
C GLU A 171 28.84 -35.42 -29.80
N ARG A 172 28.70 -34.43 -30.69
CA ARG A 172 29.70 -34.14 -31.74
C ARG A 172 31.02 -33.71 -31.13
N PHE A 173 30.99 -32.94 -30.05
CA PHE A 173 32.20 -32.52 -29.34
C PHE A 173 32.85 -33.72 -28.63
N ASP A 174 32.11 -34.49 -27.84
CA ASP A 174 32.61 -35.69 -27.15
C ASP A 174 33.14 -36.74 -28.13
N SER A 175 32.43 -36.97 -29.24
CA SER A 175 32.93 -37.87 -30.30
C SER A 175 34.12 -37.30 -31.06
N SER A 176 34.25 -35.97 -31.17
CA SER A 176 35.45 -35.33 -31.71
C SER A 176 36.64 -35.47 -30.77
N LEU A 177 36.42 -35.43 -29.45
CA LEU A 177 37.44 -35.74 -28.45
C LEU A 177 37.92 -37.18 -28.62
N VAL A 178 37.01 -38.16 -28.67
CA VAL A 178 37.36 -39.59 -28.85
C VAL A 178 38.10 -39.85 -30.18
N LYS A 179 37.70 -39.19 -31.27
CA LYS A 179 38.35 -39.35 -32.59
C LYS A 179 39.70 -38.65 -32.69
N VAL A 180 39.84 -37.48 -32.06
CA VAL A 180 41.12 -36.77 -31.97
C VAL A 180 42.06 -37.56 -31.08
N ASP A 181 41.58 -38.08 -29.95
CA ASP A 181 42.31 -38.96 -29.03
C ASP A 181 42.76 -40.24 -29.75
N GLN A 182 41.89 -40.94 -30.50
CA GLN A 182 42.26 -42.09 -31.34
C GLN A 182 43.31 -41.78 -32.42
N ARG A 183 43.23 -40.60 -33.06
CA ARG A 183 44.23 -40.16 -34.06
C ARG A 183 45.53 -39.69 -33.43
N LEU A 184 45.48 -39.18 -32.20
CA LEU A 184 46.66 -38.80 -31.43
C LEU A 184 47.31 -40.00 -30.74
N PHE A 185 46.61 -41.11 -30.47
CA PHE A 185 47.20 -42.35 -29.98
C PHE A 185 48.12 -43.07 -30.99
N GLU A 186 48.12 -42.66 -32.27
CA GLU A 186 49.18 -43.02 -33.23
C GLU A 186 50.50 -42.25 -32.98
N ALA A 187 50.50 -41.24 -32.11
CA ALA A 187 51.67 -40.48 -31.66
C ALA A 187 51.81 -40.53 -30.12
N PRO A 188 52.92 -41.04 -29.57
CA PRO A 188 53.09 -41.12 -28.12
C PRO A 188 53.30 -39.70 -27.55
N GLU A 189 52.49 -39.34 -26.55
CA GLU A 189 52.56 -38.14 -25.71
C GLU A 189 52.12 -36.80 -26.32
N LEU A 190 50.82 -36.50 -26.28
CA LEU A 190 50.36 -35.12 -26.15
C LEU A 190 49.22 -35.02 -25.14
N GLU A 191 49.41 -34.15 -24.14
CA GLU A 191 48.42 -33.86 -23.11
C GLU A 191 47.09 -33.35 -23.68
N GLU A 192 45.96 -33.67 -23.02
CA GLU A 192 44.65 -33.16 -23.39
C GLU A 192 44.68 -31.63 -23.57
N SER A 193 43.96 -31.12 -24.57
CA SER A 193 43.93 -29.69 -24.84
C SER A 193 43.49 -28.89 -23.61
N LYS A 194 44.15 -27.74 -23.37
CA LYS A 194 43.81 -26.83 -22.26
C LYS A 194 42.30 -26.46 -22.23
N TYR A 195 41.67 -26.39 -23.41
CA TYR A 195 40.25 -26.11 -23.55
C TYR A 195 39.36 -27.28 -23.08
N SER A 196 39.73 -28.53 -23.39
CA SER A 196 39.00 -29.72 -22.92
C SER A 196 39.04 -29.83 -21.39
N LYS A 197 40.24 -29.69 -20.80
CA LYS A 197 40.43 -29.71 -19.34
C LYS A 197 39.58 -28.62 -18.66
N ALA A 198 39.64 -27.38 -19.16
CA ALA A 198 38.86 -26.26 -18.60
C ALA A 198 37.34 -26.45 -18.76
N TYR A 199 36.88 -26.99 -19.89
CA TYR A 199 35.46 -27.28 -20.12
C TYR A 199 34.93 -28.36 -19.16
N GLN A 200 35.65 -29.47 -19.00
CA GLN A 200 35.27 -30.53 -18.05
C GLN A 200 35.25 -30.03 -16.60
N GLN A 201 36.24 -29.22 -16.21
CA GLN A 201 36.26 -28.57 -14.90
C GLN A 201 35.05 -27.67 -14.70
N ASN A 202 34.68 -26.86 -15.69
CA ASN A 202 33.51 -25.99 -15.62
C ASN A 202 32.21 -26.78 -15.56
N LYS A 203 32.05 -27.83 -16.37
CA LYS A 203 30.87 -28.71 -16.35
C LYS A 203 30.70 -29.35 -14.97
N THR A 204 31.77 -29.92 -14.43
CA THR A 204 31.76 -30.55 -13.10
C THR A 204 31.42 -29.54 -12.01
N ALA A 205 31.96 -28.32 -12.08
CA ALA A 205 31.64 -27.25 -11.13
C ALA A 205 30.16 -26.85 -11.21
N ILE A 206 29.59 -26.73 -12.42
CA ILE A 206 28.16 -26.45 -12.62
C ILE A 206 27.30 -27.56 -12.02
N GLU A 207 27.61 -28.83 -12.28
CA GLU A 207 26.89 -29.98 -11.74
C GLU A 207 26.92 -30.01 -10.20
N GLN A 208 28.08 -29.74 -9.59
CA GLN A 208 28.23 -29.63 -8.14
C GLN A 208 27.38 -28.49 -7.55
N LEU A 209 27.34 -27.33 -8.23
CA LEU A 209 26.54 -26.19 -7.81
C LEU A 209 25.03 -26.50 -7.90
N VAL A 210 24.59 -27.09 -9.02
CA VAL A 210 23.18 -27.51 -9.21
C VAL A 210 22.77 -28.51 -8.12
N ALA A 211 23.56 -29.54 -7.89
CA ALA A 211 23.30 -30.53 -6.85
C ALA A 211 23.23 -29.90 -5.45
N ARG A 212 24.08 -28.91 -5.16
CA ARG A 212 24.07 -28.19 -3.87
C ARG A 212 22.82 -27.31 -3.71
N ILE A 213 22.39 -26.65 -4.79
CA ILE A 213 21.18 -25.81 -4.83
C ILE A 213 19.93 -26.66 -4.60
N ASP A 214 19.81 -27.80 -5.28
CA ASP A 214 18.65 -28.69 -5.16
C ASP A 214 18.49 -29.26 -3.74
N ASN A 215 19.61 -29.52 -3.06
CA ASN A 215 19.64 -30.05 -1.69
C ASN A 215 19.63 -28.96 -0.60
N HIS A 216 19.53 -27.68 -0.95
CA HIS A 216 19.54 -26.60 0.03
C HIS A 216 18.20 -26.49 0.77
N GLN A 217 18.23 -26.21 2.08
CA GLN A 217 17.01 -26.12 2.91
C GLN A 217 16.00 -25.09 2.39
N MET A 218 16.49 -23.99 1.80
CA MET A 218 15.64 -22.95 1.19
C MET A 218 15.03 -23.36 -0.16
N THR A 219 15.48 -24.46 -0.77
CA THR A 219 14.94 -25.00 -2.02
C THR A 219 13.91 -26.11 -1.78
N GLN A 220 13.71 -26.52 -0.52
CA GLN A 220 12.71 -27.52 -0.17
C GLN A 220 11.33 -27.08 -0.64
N ARG A 221 10.65 -28.01 -1.31
CA ARG A 221 9.33 -27.76 -1.89
C ARG A 221 8.30 -27.59 -0.77
N PRO A 222 7.36 -26.64 -0.93
CA PRO A 222 6.32 -26.41 0.06
C PRO A 222 5.45 -27.67 0.19
N MET A 223 5.09 -28.03 1.42
CA MET A 223 4.20 -29.16 1.70
C MET A 223 2.77 -28.67 1.94
N SER A 224 1.80 -29.50 1.57
CA SER A 224 0.40 -29.40 1.98
C SER A 224 0.26 -29.71 3.47
N ASP A 225 -0.83 -29.25 4.07
CA ASP A 225 -1.24 -29.60 5.44
C ASP A 225 -1.39 -31.13 5.61
N ASN A 226 -1.64 -31.86 4.51
CA ASN A 226 -1.72 -33.31 4.46
C ASN A 226 -0.36 -34.00 4.19
N GLY A 227 0.75 -33.26 4.24
CA GLY A 227 2.12 -33.77 4.02
C GLY A 227 2.52 -33.98 2.55
N VAL A 228 1.68 -33.61 1.58
CA VAL A 228 1.95 -33.76 0.14
C VAL A 228 2.85 -32.65 -0.36
N VAL A 229 3.93 -32.99 -1.08
CA VAL A 229 4.79 -32.00 -1.74
C VAL A 229 4.03 -31.28 -2.85
N LEU A 230 3.95 -29.96 -2.77
CA LEU A 230 3.24 -29.14 -3.74
C LEU A 230 4.13 -28.78 -4.92
N SER A 231 3.52 -28.71 -6.10
CA SER A 231 4.13 -28.02 -7.24
C SER A 231 4.18 -26.51 -6.97
N ARG A 232 4.99 -25.79 -7.74
CA ARG A 232 5.06 -24.32 -7.63
C ARG A 232 3.71 -23.70 -8.00
N GLU A 233 3.06 -24.20 -9.04
CA GLU A 233 1.74 -23.75 -9.45
C GLU A 233 0.71 -23.96 -8.34
N GLU A 234 0.67 -25.14 -7.74
CA GLU A 234 -0.26 -25.46 -6.65
C GLU A 234 -0.01 -24.59 -5.42
N HIS A 235 1.25 -24.28 -5.12
CA HIS A 235 1.59 -23.33 -4.07
C HIS A 235 1.06 -21.92 -4.35
N VAL A 236 1.20 -21.42 -5.59
CA VAL A 236 0.65 -20.11 -5.98
C VAL A 236 -0.89 -20.12 -5.97
N ARG A 237 -1.53 -21.21 -6.42
CA ARG A 237 -3.00 -21.39 -6.33
C ARG A 237 -3.48 -21.32 -4.88
N ARG A 238 -2.77 -21.92 -3.93
CA ARG A 238 -3.07 -21.77 -2.50
C ARG A 238 -2.96 -20.33 -2.04
N MET A 239 -1.91 -19.61 -2.43
CA MET A 239 -1.78 -18.19 -2.07
C MET A 239 -2.91 -17.32 -2.65
N VAL A 240 -3.44 -17.66 -3.83
CA VAL A 240 -4.66 -17.01 -4.38
C VAL A 240 -5.87 -17.29 -3.48
N ALA A 241 -6.05 -18.54 -3.04
CA ALA A 241 -7.13 -18.91 -2.13
C ALA A 241 -7.03 -18.20 -0.76
N ASP A 242 -5.81 -18.04 -0.24
CA ASP A 242 -5.56 -17.26 0.98
C ASP A 242 -6.02 -15.80 0.79
N VAL A 243 -5.65 -15.16 -0.32
CA VAL A 243 -6.07 -13.77 -0.62
C VAL A 243 -7.59 -13.66 -0.80
N GLN A 244 -8.24 -14.66 -1.37
CA GLN A 244 -9.70 -14.70 -1.47
C GLN A 244 -10.37 -14.81 -0.09
N THR A 245 -9.77 -15.58 0.81
CA THR A 245 -10.22 -15.69 2.20
C THR A 245 -10.08 -14.34 2.92
N ASP A 246 -8.93 -13.68 2.77
CA ASP A 246 -8.69 -12.35 3.35
C ASP A 246 -9.68 -11.30 2.82
N LEU A 247 -10.02 -11.35 1.52
CA LEU A 247 -11.05 -10.49 0.93
C LEU A 247 -12.43 -10.74 1.54
N ALA A 248 -12.81 -12.02 1.73
CA ALA A 248 -14.10 -12.36 2.35
C ALA A 248 -14.18 -11.90 3.81
N VAL A 249 -13.08 -11.99 4.57
CA VAL A 249 -12.99 -11.43 5.92
C VAL A 249 -13.17 -9.91 5.88
N LEU A 250 -12.54 -9.23 4.92
CA LEU A 250 -12.68 -7.78 4.75
C LEU A 250 -14.13 -7.36 4.42
N ASP A 251 -14.83 -8.11 3.56
CA ASP A 251 -16.25 -7.88 3.26
C ASP A 251 -17.14 -8.04 4.51
N GLN A 252 -16.81 -8.98 5.40
CA GLN A 252 -17.49 -9.13 6.69
C GLN A 252 -17.20 -7.94 7.62
N GLU A 253 -15.95 -7.46 7.68
CA GLU A 253 -15.59 -6.27 8.45
C GLU A 253 -16.40 -5.04 7.99
N GLU A 254 -16.55 -4.83 6.67
CA GLU A 254 -17.36 -3.74 6.13
C GLU A 254 -18.85 -3.86 6.48
N THR A 255 -19.38 -5.09 6.52
CA THR A 255 -20.76 -5.34 6.98
C THR A 255 -20.93 -4.94 8.45
N ILE A 256 -19.97 -5.28 9.30
CA ILE A 256 -19.94 -4.88 10.71
C ILE A 256 -19.88 -3.34 10.83
N LEU A 257 -19.03 -2.67 10.04
CA LEU A 257 -18.96 -1.21 10.02
C LEU A 257 -20.30 -0.58 9.61
N GLY A 258 -21.02 -1.17 8.65
CA GLY A 258 -22.36 -0.74 8.26
C GLY A 258 -23.37 -0.80 9.42
N TYR A 259 -23.34 -1.89 10.21
CA TYR A 259 -24.17 -1.98 11.42
C TYR A 259 -23.77 -0.97 12.49
N MET A 260 -22.47 -0.74 12.70
CA MET A 260 -21.99 0.30 13.62
C MET A 260 -22.42 1.70 13.18
N ALA A 261 -22.34 2.01 11.89
CA ALA A 261 -22.80 3.29 11.35
C ALA A 261 -24.31 3.48 11.56
N LYS A 262 -25.10 2.41 11.41
CA LYS A 262 -26.54 2.45 11.71
C LYS A 262 -26.80 2.75 13.18
N LEU A 263 -26.07 2.11 14.11
CA LEU A 263 -26.20 2.41 15.54
C LEU A 263 -25.81 3.86 15.86
N VAL A 264 -24.72 4.36 15.28
CA VAL A 264 -24.32 5.77 15.42
C VAL A 264 -25.38 6.73 14.90
N ALA A 265 -26.06 6.39 13.80
CA ALA A 265 -27.17 7.20 13.30
C ALA A 265 -28.38 7.19 14.25
N LEU A 266 -28.70 6.03 14.85
CA LEU A 266 -29.77 5.92 15.85
C LEU A 266 -29.42 6.68 17.15
N ASP A 267 -28.17 6.57 17.62
CA ASP A 267 -27.66 7.35 18.75
C ASP A 267 -27.79 8.86 18.48
N ALA A 268 -27.47 9.29 17.25
CA ALA A 268 -27.62 10.69 16.84
C ALA A 268 -29.08 11.16 16.84
N MET A 269 -30.01 10.31 16.40
CA MET A 269 -31.45 10.61 16.42
C MET A 269 -31.97 10.71 17.86
N SER A 270 -31.64 9.73 18.71
CA SER A 270 -32.02 9.74 20.13
C SER A 270 -31.53 10.99 20.84
N LEU A 271 -30.30 11.41 20.57
CA LEU A 271 -29.71 12.57 21.21
C LEU A 271 -30.29 13.89 20.70
N ALA A 272 -30.72 13.94 19.44
CA ALA A 272 -31.48 15.07 18.90
C ALA A 272 -32.89 15.17 19.50
N GLU A 273 -33.55 14.03 19.75
CA GLU A 273 -34.85 13.99 20.43
C GLU A 273 -34.74 14.46 21.90
N GLU A 274 -33.73 13.99 22.64
CA GLU A 274 -33.47 14.45 24.02
C GLU A 274 -33.28 15.98 24.10
N GLY A 275 -32.51 16.57 23.18
CA GLY A 275 -32.31 18.02 23.15
C GLY A 275 -33.57 18.83 22.78
N LEU A 276 -34.45 18.27 21.93
CA LEU A 276 -35.74 18.90 21.61
C LEU A 276 -36.69 18.88 22.81
N ASP A 277 -36.73 17.77 23.55
CA ASP A 277 -37.55 17.65 24.76
C ASP A 277 -37.06 18.61 25.87
N GLU A 278 -35.74 18.81 26.00
CA GLU A 278 -35.14 19.76 26.94
C GLU A 278 -35.47 21.23 26.57
N GLU A 279 -35.43 21.59 25.29
CA GLU A 279 -35.86 22.91 24.81
C GLU A 279 -37.36 23.16 25.07
N LEU A 280 -38.20 22.13 24.92
CA LEU A 280 -39.64 22.22 25.22
C LEU A 280 -39.91 22.36 26.73
N LEU A 281 -39.09 21.74 27.59
CA LEU A 281 -39.21 21.83 29.05
C LEU A 281 -38.66 23.15 29.61
N ASP A 282 -37.58 23.70 29.02
CA ASP A 282 -37.04 25.03 29.36
C ASP A 282 -37.87 26.18 28.75
N SER A 283 -38.68 25.87 27.72
CA SER A 283 -39.79 26.72 27.33
C SER A 283 -40.86 26.70 28.42
N ASP A 284 -40.65 27.50 29.47
CA ASP A 284 -41.63 27.82 30.49
C ASP A 284 -42.91 28.32 29.79
N VAL A 285 -43.83 27.39 29.50
CA VAL A 285 -45.23 27.66 29.25
C VAL A 285 -45.82 28.09 30.59
N VAL A 286 -45.49 29.33 30.97
CA VAL A 286 -46.41 30.16 31.72
C VAL A 286 -47.68 30.17 30.88
N GLY A 287 -48.72 29.50 31.36
CA GLY A 287 -50.01 29.43 30.72
C GLY A 287 -50.61 30.82 30.50
N ASN A 288 -50.27 31.48 29.39
CA ASN A 288 -51.08 32.53 28.78
C ASN A 288 -50.57 32.92 27.39
N THR A 289 -51.49 32.89 26.43
CA THR A 289 -51.49 33.71 25.19
C THR A 289 -50.88 33.16 23.89
N LEU A 290 -51.61 32.23 23.28
CA LEU A 290 -51.74 32.13 21.81
C LEU A 290 -53.22 32.21 21.38
N ALA A 291 -54.02 33.02 22.08
CA ALA A 291 -55.38 33.32 21.64
C ALA A 291 -55.32 34.36 20.49
N PRO A 292 -55.86 34.06 19.28
CA PRO A 292 -55.89 35.00 18.15
C PRO A 292 -56.54 36.35 18.48
N ALA A 293 -57.35 36.40 19.54
CA ALA A 293 -58.02 37.59 20.06
C ALA A 293 -57.08 38.77 20.40
N LYS A 294 -55.80 38.52 20.78
CA LYS A 294 -54.83 39.60 21.05
C LYS A 294 -54.23 40.22 19.78
N ASN A 295 -54.31 39.54 18.64
CA ASN A 295 -53.81 40.04 17.36
C ASN A 295 -54.86 40.86 16.59
N VAL A 296 -56.10 40.90 17.08
CA VAL A 296 -57.21 41.65 16.48
C VAL A 296 -56.94 43.17 16.49
N SER A 297 -56.16 43.68 17.44
CA SER A 297 -55.79 45.11 17.50
C SER A 297 -54.91 45.55 16.33
N PHE A 298 -54.14 44.65 15.69
CA PHE A 298 -53.37 44.94 14.47
C PHE A 298 -54.24 45.21 13.25
N PHE A 299 -55.52 44.82 13.29
CA PHE A 299 -56.46 44.91 12.17
C PHE A 299 -57.60 45.92 12.41
N LEU A 300 -57.61 46.62 13.55
CA LEU A 300 -58.70 47.52 13.93
C LEU A 300 -58.34 49.01 13.96
N ASN A 301 -57.12 49.41 13.62
CA ASN A 301 -56.76 50.82 13.43
C ASN A 301 -56.22 51.06 12.01
N ASN A 302 -56.93 51.91 11.25
CA ASN A 302 -56.38 52.70 10.14
C ASN A 302 -55.91 54.05 10.69
#